data_AF-A0A5E4MKU0-F1
#
_entry.id   AF-A0A5E4MKU0-F1
#
_cell.length_a   1.000
_cell.length_b   1.000
_cell.length_c   1.000
_cell.angle_alpha   90.00
_cell.angle_beta   90.00
_cell.angle_gamma   90.00
#
_symmetry.space_group_name_H-M   'P 1'
#
loop_
_entity.id
_entity.type
_entity.pdbx_description
1 polymer ?
#
loop_
_entity_poly.entity_id
_entity_poly.type
_entity_poly.pdbx_seq_one_letter_code
_entity_poly.pdbx_strand_id
1 'polypeptide(L)'
;MIFCQDPEITGTKFGYAVDSRVFIVTIGSSWQIREFFNSLISQNIMNLLVASAGSALQEKNQNEIPDIKLYTHQIYIDGLGSSTQKILTTWRKDKFTRPEINLYPVKLVHGFQGHRFILSTIEKPPLVFRSTQVRNFGHEEQSTSWDGIEVRLLRIIAQILNFTLEIHDATIVNTARDEAEDRIIDDLVASKADMGISGLYITNTRNKLVDFSPVVMQDCGTFMSLGSYALSKYRAIFGPFHWSIWVMVLFTYMIAIFPISFTNNRSIKTLCKNPKQLEKMCCYMFGTYTNLFTFRGVKSWTNTKMGSTRLFIGTYWIFTIIITTAYTSSIIAFITLPEQPITVDTSYQLVDEGYKVITLDKGGWQSYFNITNDIISKKLISNVKSMNNLEDAIDYIVKTRFILDYAFLGSKISLSYLSFSNYIQKYKNKKIFLHVASECYVPFSVGVAYKKNFIFRNIFSNYILRVQQSGILTKIIKDVEWEITQRSGLKQSVLNSPEDRQLALDDVQGMFVLLGGGILLAAFTLLIEIIKQKRERRKVAQVKVKKYTKNRSISLTVKENTTNEFFRPSTTY
;
A
#
# COMPACT_ATOMS: atom_id res chain seq x y z
N MET A 1 -13.16 -33.08 43.57
CA MET A 1 -14.36 -33.60 44.25
C MET A 1 -14.51 -32.84 45.57
N ILE A 2 -15.69 -32.35 45.91
CA ILE A 2 -15.97 -31.73 47.21
C ILE A 2 -17.19 -32.41 47.84
N PHE A 3 -17.11 -32.61 49.15
CA PHE A 3 -18.24 -33.00 49.99
C PHE A 3 -18.69 -31.76 50.74
N CYS A 4 -19.93 -31.32 50.53
CA CYS A 4 -20.47 -30.16 51.20
C CYS A 4 -21.96 -30.32 51.48
N GLN A 5 -22.43 -29.77 52.61
CA GLN A 5 -23.85 -29.73 52.90
C GLN A 5 -24.54 -28.75 51.96
N ASP A 6 -24.00 -27.52 51.85
CA ASP A 6 -24.50 -26.51 50.92
C ASP A 6 -23.62 -26.44 49.66
N PRO A 7 -24.19 -26.66 48.46
CA PRO A 7 -23.44 -26.61 47.20
C PRO A 7 -22.96 -25.20 46.84
N GLU A 8 -23.54 -24.13 47.38
CA GLU A 8 -23.12 -22.74 47.10
C GLU A 8 -21.68 -22.44 47.54
N ILE A 9 -21.17 -23.14 48.55
CA ILE A 9 -19.78 -23.03 49.03
C ILE A 9 -18.78 -23.26 47.89
N THR A 10 -19.17 -24.01 46.85
CA THR A 10 -18.32 -24.25 45.68
C THR A 10 -17.93 -22.98 44.93
N GLY A 11 -18.72 -21.91 44.98
CA GLY A 11 -18.33 -20.64 44.37
C GLY A 11 -17.07 -20.05 45.00
N THR A 12 -16.94 -20.15 46.33
CA THR A 12 -15.75 -19.67 47.05
C THR A 12 -14.52 -20.54 46.85
N LYS A 13 -14.71 -21.85 46.60
CA LYS A 13 -13.61 -22.83 46.53
C LYS A 13 -13.11 -23.08 45.12
N PHE A 14 -14.01 -23.15 44.14
CA PHE A 14 -13.66 -23.44 42.75
C PHE A 14 -13.70 -22.21 41.86
N GLY A 15 -14.40 -21.14 42.25
CA GLY A 15 -14.53 -19.93 41.44
C GLY A 15 -15.04 -20.25 40.03
N TYR A 16 -14.22 -19.94 39.03
CA TYR A 16 -14.49 -20.22 37.62
C TYR A 16 -13.74 -21.49 37.18
N ALA A 17 -14.47 -22.59 37.04
CA ALA A 17 -13.92 -23.86 36.60
C ALA A 17 -14.34 -24.12 35.15
N VAL A 18 -13.53 -23.60 34.22
CA VAL A 18 -13.79 -23.68 32.77
C VAL A 18 -13.50 -25.08 32.22
N ASP A 19 -12.33 -25.63 32.52
CA ASP A 19 -11.88 -26.94 31.99
C ASP A 19 -12.02 -28.09 32.98
N SER A 20 -11.94 -27.77 34.27
CA SER A 20 -11.93 -28.76 35.35
C SER A 20 -13.28 -29.44 35.50
N ARG A 21 -13.27 -30.78 35.57
CA ARG A 21 -14.44 -31.57 35.94
C ARG A 21 -14.69 -31.44 37.45
N VAL A 22 -15.76 -30.74 37.80
CA VAL A 22 -16.18 -30.55 39.19
C VAL A 22 -17.20 -31.63 39.53
N PHE A 23 -16.95 -32.33 40.63
CA PHE A 23 -17.87 -33.29 41.21
C PHE A 23 -18.18 -32.89 42.64
N ILE A 24 -19.45 -32.63 42.92
CA ILE A 24 -19.97 -32.22 44.23
C ILE A 24 -20.80 -33.37 44.77
N VAL A 25 -20.55 -33.76 46.02
CA VAL A 25 -21.41 -34.67 46.77
C VAL A 25 -22.06 -33.87 47.88
N THR A 26 -23.39 -33.82 47.86
CA THR A 26 -24.17 -33.03 48.81
C THR A 26 -25.31 -33.82 49.43
N ILE A 27 -25.57 -33.55 50.70
CA ILE A 27 -26.73 -34.09 51.47
C ILE A 27 -27.86 -33.04 51.47
N GLY A 28 -27.71 -31.95 50.72
CA GLY A 28 -28.69 -30.89 50.60
C GLY A 28 -30.03 -31.40 50.04
N SER A 29 -31.09 -30.69 50.42
CA SER A 29 -32.45 -30.97 49.95
C SER A 29 -32.56 -30.80 48.43
N SER A 30 -33.57 -31.43 47.82
CA SER A 30 -33.85 -31.27 46.39
C SER A 30 -34.11 -29.82 45.98
N TRP A 31 -34.65 -29.01 46.90
CA TRP A 31 -34.90 -27.59 46.69
C TRP A 31 -33.59 -26.79 46.66
N GLN A 32 -32.69 -26.99 47.63
CA GLN A 32 -31.37 -26.34 47.65
C GLN A 32 -30.54 -26.65 46.39
N ILE A 33 -30.63 -27.89 45.88
CA ILE A 33 -29.94 -28.28 44.65
C ILE A 33 -30.53 -27.53 43.44
N ARG A 34 -31.85 -27.42 43.37
CA ARG A 34 -32.53 -26.69 42.29
C ARG A 34 -32.17 -25.21 42.32
N GLU A 35 -32.17 -24.61 43.50
CA GLU A 35 -31.75 -23.21 43.70
C GLU A 35 -30.29 -23.00 43.28
N PHE A 36 -29.40 -23.89 43.72
CA PHE A 36 -27.99 -23.85 43.31
C PHE A 36 -27.82 -23.90 41.79
N PHE A 37 -28.55 -24.76 41.08
CA PHE A 37 -28.48 -24.83 39.62
C PHE A 37 -29.09 -23.63 38.89
N ASN A 38 -29.90 -22.82 39.57
CA ASN A 38 -30.37 -21.54 39.05
C ASN A 38 -29.39 -20.39 39.38
N SER A 39 -28.47 -20.58 40.33
CA SER A 39 -27.51 -19.57 40.75
C SER A 39 -26.40 -19.33 39.72
N LEU A 40 -25.84 -18.13 39.73
CA LEU A 40 -24.69 -17.74 38.89
C LEU A 40 -23.44 -18.59 39.16
N ILE A 41 -23.30 -19.11 40.39
CA ILE A 41 -22.18 -19.97 40.80
C ILE A 41 -22.16 -21.26 39.97
N SER A 42 -23.33 -21.85 39.74
CA SER A 42 -23.43 -23.07 38.93
C SER A 42 -23.12 -22.82 37.45
N GLN A 43 -23.38 -21.60 36.96
CA GLN A 43 -23.09 -21.18 35.59
C GLN A 43 -21.60 -20.95 35.36
N ASN A 44 -20.87 -20.55 36.41
CA ASN A 44 -19.41 -20.34 36.37
C ASN A 44 -18.58 -21.63 36.24
N ILE A 45 -19.23 -22.79 36.34
CA ILE A 45 -18.60 -24.10 36.24
C ILE A 45 -19.21 -24.79 35.01
N MET A 46 -18.43 -25.12 33.99
CA MET A 46 -18.98 -25.79 32.79
C MET A 46 -19.22 -27.28 33.01
N ASN A 47 -18.22 -27.96 33.56
CA ASN A 47 -18.23 -29.40 33.75
C ASN A 47 -18.66 -29.72 35.18
N LEU A 48 -19.95 -29.53 35.48
CA LEU A 48 -20.52 -29.75 36.81
C LEU A 48 -21.33 -31.04 36.91
N LEU A 49 -21.02 -31.84 37.92
CA LEU A 49 -21.78 -33.01 38.33
C LEU A 49 -22.06 -32.92 39.83
N VAL A 50 -23.33 -33.07 40.22
CA VAL A 50 -23.77 -33.03 41.62
C VAL A 50 -24.43 -34.36 41.96
N ALA A 51 -23.88 -35.09 42.93
CA ALA A 51 -24.52 -36.26 43.52
C ALA A 51 -25.26 -35.83 44.78
N SER A 52 -26.55 -36.18 44.85
CA SER A 52 -27.33 -36.05 46.08
C SER A 52 -28.03 -37.35 46.41
N ALA A 53 -27.93 -37.73 47.68
CA ALA A 53 -28.54 -38.91 48.24
C ALA A 53 -29.93 -38.65 48.86
N GLY A 54 -30.47 -37.44 48.69
CA GLY A 54 -31.76 -37.04 49.27
C GLY A 54 -31.76 -36.99 50.79
N SER A 55 -32.90 -36.57 51.37
CA SER A 55 -33.12 -36.58 52.82
C SER A 55 -33.23 -37.98 53.42
N ALA A 56 -33.33 -39.02 52.59
CA ALA A 56 -33.43 -40.42 53.02
C ALA A 56 -32.16 -40.92 53.75
N LEU A 57 -31.00 -40.27 53.58
CA LEU A 57 -29.82 -40.55 54.40
C LEU A 57 -29.86 -39.90 55.80
N GLN A 58 -30.68 -38.86 55.99
CA GLN A 58 -30.84 -38.20 57.29
C GLN A 58 -31.84 -38.94 58.19
N GLU A 59 -32.86 -39.57 57.60
CA GLU A 59 -33.76 -40.47 58.32
C GLU A 59 -33.07 -41.84 58.49
N LYS A 60 -32.81 -42.26 59.73
CA LYS A 60 -32.25 -43.58 60.10
C LYS A 60 -33.20 -44.75 59.80
N ASN A 61 -33.86 -44.77 58.64
CA ASN A 61 -34.60 -45.95 58.20
C ASN A 61 -33.61 -46.97 57.64
N GLN A 62 -33.18 -47.91 58.49
CA GLN A 62 -32.14 -48.91 58.22
C GLN A 62 -32.45 -49.90 57.08
N ASN A 63 -33.64 -49.82 56.44
CA ASN A 63 -34.13 -50.84 55.51
C ASN A 63 -34.20 -50.41 54.05
N GLU A 64 -33.97 -49.13 53.71
CA GLU A 64 -33.95 -48.68 52.31
C GLU A 64 -32.53 -48.25 51.90
N ILE A 65 -31.98 -48.88 50.86
CA ILE A 65 -30.73 -48.45 50.25
C ILE A 65 -31.02 -47.10 49.56
N PRO A 66 -30.39 -46.00 49.97
CA PRO A 66 -30.70 -44.68 49.44
C PRO A 66 -30.27 -44.58 47.98
N ASP A 67 -31.20 -44.15 47.12
CA ASP A 67 -30.91 -43.88 45.71
C ASP A 67 -30.14 -42.57 45.56
N ILE A 68 -28.93 -42.64 45.00
CA ILE A 68 -28.12 -41.44 44.77
C ILE A 68 -28.43 -40.89 43.37
N LYS A 69 -29.02 -39.69 43.32
CA LYS A 69 -29.35 -39.01 42.08
C LYS A 69 -28.16 -38.17 41.61
N LEU A 70 -27.77 -38.35 40.36
CA LEU A 70 -26.75 -37.54 39.70
C LEU A 70 -27.40 -36.46 38.85
N TYR A 71 -27.09 -35.21 39.17
CA TYR A 71 -27.57 -34.01 38.51
C TYR A 71 -26.44 -33.33 37.75
N THR A 72 -26.80 -32.68 36.65
CA THR A 72 -25.95 -31.74 35.93
C THR A 72 -26.79 -30.55 35.51
N HIS A 73 -26.22 -29.37 35.26
CA HIS A 73 -27.00 -28.27 34.72
C HIS A 73 -27.18 -28.38 33.20
N GLN A 74 -28.24 -27.73 32.72
CA GLN A 74 -28.34 -27.21 31.37
C GLN A 74 -28.26 -25.69 31.47
N ILE A 75 -27.30 -25.07 30.77
CA ILE A 75 -27.09 -23.62 30.76
C ILE A 75 -27.70 -23.03 29.48
N TYR A 76 -28.13 -21.77 29.52
CA TYR A 76 -28.72 -21.03 28.40
C TYR A 76 -29.96 -21.72 27.84
N ILE A 77 -30.93 -21.92 28.71
CA ILE A 77 -32.26 -22.42 28.32
C ILE A 77 -33.08 -21.32 27.67
N ASP A 78 -32.82 -20.07 28.05
CA ASP A 78 -33.43 -18.89 27.45
C ASP A 78 -32.34 -17.86 27.11
N GLY A 79 -32.68 -16.85 26.30
CA GLY A 79 -31.78 -15.74 25.95
C GLY A 79 -31.31 -14.89 27.15
N LEU A 80 -31.95 -15.03 28.33
CA LEU A 80 -31.51 -14.41 29.57
C LEU A 80 -30.32 -15.12 30.24
N GLY A 81 -29.91 -16.28 29.71
CA GLY A 81 -28.82 -17.08 30.29
C GLY A 81 -29.24 -17.92 31.50
N SER A 82 -30.53 -18.26 31.61
CA SER A 82 -31.06 -19.12 32.67
C SER A 82 -30.41 -20.51 32.63
N SER A 83 -30.16 -21.09 33.80
CA SER A 83 -29.68 -22.46 33.97
C SER A 83 -30.67 -23.26 34.80
N THR A 84 -30.86 -24.54 34.47
CA THR A 84 -31.69 -25.45 35.28
C THR A 84 -31.01 -26.79 35.48
N GLN A 85 -31.49 -27.54 36.47
CA GLN A 85 -31.03 -28.88 36.75
C GLN A 85 -31.57 -29.92 35.76
N LYS A 86 -30.71 -30.87 35.39
CA LYS A 86 -31.02 -32.05 34.57
C LYS A 86 -30.53 -33.30 35.29
N ILE A 87 -31.44 -34.24 35.53
CA ILE A 87 -31.10 -35.54 36.12
C ILE A 87 -30.48 -36.41 35.03
N LEU A 88 -29.25 -36.88 35.25
CA LEU A 88 -28.55 -37.76 34.32
C LEU A 88 -28.96 -39.22 34.52
N THR A 89 -28.70 -39.72 35.72
CA THR A 89 -28.89 -41.12 36.09
C THR A 89 -29.02 -41.22 37.61
N THR A 90 -29.44 -42.37 38.08
CA THR A 90 -29.51 -42.70 39.49
C THR A 90 -28.63 -43.90 39.77
N TRP A 91 -27.86 -43.85 40.83
CA TRP A 91 -27.05 -44.95 41.32
C TRP A 91 -27.86 -45.71 42.38
N ARG A 92 -28.13 -46.99 42.08
CA ARG A 92 -28.95 -47.89 42.91
C ARG A 92 -28.32 -49.29 42.87
N LYS A 93 -28.09 -49.91 44.04
CA LYS A 93 -27.57 -51.28 44.19
C LYS A 93 -26.31 -51.54 43.32
N ASP A 94 -25.30 -50.69 43.48
CA ASP A 94 -24.00 -50.74 42.78
C ASP A 94 -24.04 -50.61 41.25
N LYS A 95 -25.18 -50.21 40.66
CA LYS A 95 -25.32 -49.98 39.23
C LYS A 95 -25.97 -48.63 38.94
N PHE A 96 -25.58 -48.02 37.83
CA PHE A 96 -26.33 -46.89 37.28
C PHE A 96 -27.60 -47.40 36.60
N THR A 97 -28.72 -46.71 36.79
CA THR A 97 -29.95 -46.99 36.05
C THR A 97 -29.77 -46.81 34.55
N ARG A 98 -28.85 -45.94 34.15
CA ARG A 98 -28.36 -45.78 32.77
C ARG A 98 -26.84 -46.00 32.73
N PRO A 99 -26.36 -47.19 32.34
CA PRO A 99 -24.93 -47.54 32.42
C PRO A 99 -24.05 -46.83 31.39
N GLU A 100 -24.56 -46.53 30.19
CA GLU A 100 -23.78 -45.94 29.08
C GLU A 100 -23.83 -44.41 29.03
N ILE A 101 -24.24 -43.74 30.11
CA ILE A 101 -24.41 -42.28 30.08
C ILE A 101 -23.08 -41.55 30.32
N ASN A 102 -22.79 -40.55 29.49
CA ASN A 102 -21.69 -39.65 29.76
C ASN A 102 -22.04 -38.74 30.95
N LEU A 103 -21.27 -38.83 32.03
CA LEU A 103 -21.43 -38.03 33.25
C LEU A 103 -21.18 -36.53 33.03
N TYR A 104 -20.39 -36.18 32.00
CA TYR A 104 -20.10 -34.81 31.60
C TYR A 104 -20.50 -34.62 30.14
N PRO A 105 -21.82 -34.49 29.86
CA PRO A 105 -22.29 -34.29 28.49
C PRO A 105 -21.84 -32.92 27.97
N VAL A 106 -21.70 -32.81 26.65
CA VAL A 106 -21.41 -31.54 25.99
C VAL A 106 -22.49 -30.52 26.35
N LYS A 107 -22.07 -29.38 26.88
CA LYS A 107 -22.94 -28.24 27.19
C LYS A 107 -23.22 -27.44 25.92
N LEU A 108 -24.38 -26.78 25.85
CA LEU A 108 -24.78 -25.88 24.76
C LEU A 108 -25.02 -26.55 23.39
N VAL A 109 -25.64 -27.74 23.38
CA VAL A 109 -26.02 -28.41 22.11
C VAL A 109 -26.96 -27.55 21.25
N HIS A 110 -27.83 -26.77 21.88
CA HIS A 110 -28.77 -25.85 21.21
C HIS A 110 -28.22 -24.42 21.05
N GLY A 111 -26.93 -24.21 21.31
CA GLY A 111 -26.32 -22.87 21.33
C GLY A 111 -26.76 -22.05 22.55
N PHE A 112 -26.73 -20.73 22.42
CA PHE A 112 -27.05 -19.76 23.48
C PHE A 112 -28.48 -19.18 23.39
N GLN A 113 -29.33 -19.72 22.50
CA GLN A 113 -30.74 -19.35 22.38
C GLN A 113 -31.02 -17.84 22.27
N GLY A 114 -30.18 -17.14 21.50
CA GLY A 114 -30.31 -15.71 21.25
C GLY A 114 -29.72 -14.80 22.34
N HIS A 115 -29.01 -15.36 23.34
CA HIS A 115 -28.37 -14.57 24.38
C HIS A 115 -27.52 -13.43 23.82
N ARG A 116 -27.57 -12.28 24.51
CA ARG A 116 -26.93 -11.04 24.08
C ARG A 116 -25.57 -10.91 24.73
N PHE A 117 -24.51 -11.03 23.93
CA PHE A 117 -23.16 -10.72 24.36
C PHE A 117 -22.80 -9.28 24.06
N ILE A 118 -22.17 -8.62 25.03
CA ILE A 118 -21.76 -7.22 24.90
C ILE A 118 -20.32 -7.16 24.38
N LEU A 119 -20.12 -6.47 23.27
CA LEU A 119 -18.85 -6.33 22.55
C LEU A 119 -18.37 -4.88 22.59
N SER A 120 -17.21 -4.62 23.21
CA SER A 120 -16.56 -3.29 23.22
C SER A 120 -15.61 -3.15 22.04
N THR A 121 -15.74 -2.06 21.29
CA THR A 121 -14.98 -1.84 20.05
C THR A 121 -14.53 -0.40 19.86
N ILE A 122 -13.54 -0.20 18.99
CA ILE A 122 -13.08 1.10 18.50
C ILE A 122 -12.99 1.02 16.99
N GLU A 123 -13.28 2.12 16.30
CA GLU A 123 -13.16 2.19 14.85
C GLU A 123 -11.68 2.13 14.42
N LYS A 124 -11.30 1.06 13.72
CA LYS A 124 -9.97 0.82 13.15
C LYS A 124 -10.11 0.08 11.81
N PRO A 125 -10.34 0.80 10.71
CA PRO A 125 -10.44 0.21 9.38
C PRO A 125 -9.12 -0.50 8.98
N PRO A 126 -9.16 -1.66 8.29
CA PRO A 126 -10.32 -2.42 7.81
C PRO A 126 -10.83 -3.49 8.80
N LEU A 127 -10.28 -3.54 10.01
CA LEU A 127 -10.57 -4.59 11.00
C LEU A 127 -11.98 -4.43 11.58
N VAL A 128 -12.31 -3.20 11.97
CA VAL A 128 -13.62 -2.77 12.45
C VAL A 128 -13.87 -1.36 11.94
N PHE A 129 -14.96 -1.15 11.20
CA PHE A 129 -15.35 0.16 10.68
C PHE A 129 -16.86 0.29 10.64
N ARG A 130 -17.35 1.54 10.63
CA ARG A 130 -18.78 1.79 10.53
C ARG A 130 -19.20 1.80 9.07
N SER A 131 -20.17 0.96 8.73
CA SER A 131 -20.85 1.00 7.45
C SER A 131 -22.16 1.76 7.58
N THR A 132 -22.28 2.88 6.89
CA THR A 132 -23.54 3.59 6.69
C THR A 132 -24.35 2.88 5.62
N GLN A 133 -25.44 2.22 6.02
CA GLN A 133 -26.42 1.67 5.09
C GLN A 133 -27.52 2.71 4.92
N VAL A 134 -27.63 3.30 3.72
CA VAL A 134 -28.78 4.15 3.38
C VAL A 134 -29.95 3.23 3.05
N ARG A 135 -30.89 3.05 3.97
CA ARG A 135 -32.14 2.34 3.68
C ARG A 135 -33.07 3.28 2.90
N ASN A 136 -33.29 3.00 1.62
CA ASN A 136 -34.18 3.75 0.73
C ASN A 136 -35.68 3.50 1.00
N PHE A 137 -36.13 3.56 2.26
CA PHE A 137 -37.56 3.44 2.60
C PHE A 137 -37.97 4.53 3.59
N GLY A 138 -38.42 5.67 3.05
CA GLY A 138 -39.42 6.58 3.64
C GLY A 138 -39.08 7.37 4.93
N HIS A 139 -38.13 6.92 5.74
CA HIS A 139 -37.63 7.62 6.91
C HIS A 139 -36.10 7.46 6.97
N GLU A 140 -35.37 8.57 6.96
CA GLU A 140 -33.92 8.65 7.05
C GLU A 140 -33.41 8.25 8.46
N GLU A 141 -33.71 7.03 8.92
CA GLU A 141 -32.96 6.44 10.02
C GLU A 141 -31.65 5.87 9.46
N GLN A 142 -30.58 6.65 9.57
CA GLN A 142 -29.22 6.18 9.34
C GLN A 142 -28.86 5.15 10.42
N SER A 143 -29.19 3.87 10.21
CA SER A 143 -28.69 2.81 11.08
C SER A 143 -27.20 2.62 10.80
N THR A 144 -26.34 3.14 11.69
CA THR A 144 -24.90 2.89 11.66
C THR A 144 -24.67 1.42 12.05
N SER A 145 -24.29 0.61 11.06
CA SER A 145 -23.99 -0.80 11.29
C SER A 145 -22.48 -1.00 11.39
N TRP A 146 -22.03 -1.78 12.37
CA TRP A 146 -20.63 -2.17 12.47
C TRP A 146 -20.33 -3.28 11.46
N ASP A 147 -19.22 -3.11 10.75
CA ASP A 147 -18.70 -4.11 9.82
C ASP A 147 -17.16 -4.17 9.92
N GLY A 148 -16.56 -5.15 9.26
CA GLY A 148 -15.11 -5.36 9.29
C GLY A 148 -14.75 -6.83 9.46
N ILE A 149 -13.46 -7.12 9.38
CA ILE A 149 -12.95 -8.50 9.42
C ILE A 149 -13.34 -9.21 10.72
N GLU A 150 -13.10 -8.57 11.87
CA GLU A 150 -13.38 -9.17 13.19
C GLU A 150 -14.89 -9.25 13.47
N VAL A 151 -15.66 -8.26 13.01
CA VAL A 151 -17.12 -8.25 13.15
C VAL A 151 -17.77 -9.36 12.32
N ARG A 152 -17.34 -9.52 11.05
CA ARG A 152 -17.84 -10.59 10.17
C ARG A 152 -17.50 -11.98 10.72
N LEU A 153 -16.30 -12.16 11.27
CA LEU A 153 -15.89 -13.37 11.97
C LEU A 153 -16.84 -13.69 13.13
N LEU A 154 -17.06 -12.74 14.05
CA LEU A 154 -17.95 -12.96 15.19
C LEU A 154 -19.41 -13.17 14.78
N ARG A 155 -19.88 -12.54 13.70
CA ARG A 155 -21.23 -12.73 13.16
C ARG A 155 -21.45 -14.16 12.65
N ILE A 156 -20.45 -14.77 12.01
CA ILE A 156 -20.50 -16.19 11.59
C ILE A 156 -20.57 -17.09 12.83
N ILE A 157 -19.75 -16.81 13.84
CA ILE A 157 -19.76 -17.58 15.10
C ILE A 157 -21.12 -17.40 15.82
N ALA A 158 -21.71 -16.20 15.76
CA ALA A 158 -23.04 -15.88 16.30
C ALA A 158 -24.15 -16.70 15.65
N GLN A 159 -24.09 -16.89 14.33
CA GLN A 159 -25.05 -17.74 13.61
C GLN A 159 -24.92 -19.22 13.99
N ILE A 160 -23.68 -19.72 14.15
CA ILE A 160 -23.43 -21.13 14.50
C ILE A 160 -23.87 -21.44 15.94
N LEU A 161 -23.55 -20.54 16.88
CA LEU A 161 -23.83 -20.71 18.29
C LEU A 161 -25.16 -20.08 18.74
N ASN A 162 -25.92 -19.51 17.81
CA ASN A 162 -27.22 -18.88 18.04
C ASN A 162 -27.19 -17.86 19.20
N PHE A 163 -26.36 -16.83 19.08
CA PHE A 163 -26.34 -15.68 20.01
C PHE A 163 -26.44 -14.36 19.27
N THR A 164 -26.75 -13.28 19.99
CA THR A 164 -26.82 -11.91 19.45
C THR A 164 -25.65 -11.06 19.97
N LEU A 165 -25.16 -10.16 19.14
CA LEU A 165 -24.05 -9.26 19.46
C LEU A 165 -24.58 -7.83 19.65
N GLU A 166 -24.34 -7.26 20.82
CA GLU A 166 -24.48 -5.83 21.06
C GLU A 166 -23.12 -5.17 20.99
N ILE A 167 -22.92 -4.30 20.00
CA ILE A 167 -21.64 -3.64 19.78
C ILE A 167 -21.74 -2.22 20.32
N HIS A 168 -20.86 -1.87 21.26
CA HIS A 168 -20.74 -0.52 21.80
C HIS A 168 -19.32 0.02 21.58
N ASP A 169 -19.21 1.35 21.58
CA ASP A 169 -17.91 2.01 21.63
C ASP A 169 -17.28 1.86 23.01
N ALA A 170 -15.96 1.71 23.03
CA ALA A 170 -15.21 1.66 24.27
C ALA A 170 -15.41 2.93 25.12
N THR A 171 -15.67 2.74 26.42
CA THR A 171 -15.96 3.88 27.31
C THR A 171 -14.71 4.72 27.56
N ILE A 172 -14.87 6.05 27.50
CA ILE A 172 -13.76 6.99 27.76
C ILE A 172 -13.55 7.02 29.28
N VAL A 173 -12.61 6.24 29.77
CA VAL A 173 -12.11 6.38 31.15
C VAL A 173 -10.91 7.32 31.11
N ASN A 174 -10.88 8.32 32.00
CA ASN A 174 -9.71 9.17 32.23
C ASN A 174 -8.61 8.39 32.99
N THR A 175 -8.21 7.24 32.45
CA THR A 175 -7.00 6.54 32.89
C THR A 175 -5.82 7.20 32.20
N ALA A 176 -4.74 7.44 32.94
CA ALA A 176 -3.46 7.90 32.41
C ALA A 176 -2.73 6.83 31.57
N ARG A 177 -3.49 5.93 30.92
CA ARG A 177 -3.00 4.91 29.99
C ARG A 177 -3.17 5.46 28.58
N ASP A 178 -2.06 5.49 27.86
CA ASP A 178 -1.88 6.40 26.72
C ASP A 178 -2.51 5.91 25.40
N GLU A 179 -3.05 4.69 25.32
CA GLU A 179 -3.57 4.13 24.06
C GLU A 179 -5.10 4.06 23.99
N ALA A 180 -5.67 4.32 22.82
CA ALA A 180 -7.11 4.18 22.60
C ALA A 180 -7.58 2.74 22.84
N GLU A 181 -6.80 1.75 22.40
CA GLU A 181 -7.09 0.31 22.53
C GLU A 181 -7.16 -0.15 24.00
N ASP A 182 -6.43 0.50 24.90
CA ASP A 182 -6.46 0.16 26.33
C ASP A 182 -7.83 0.45 26.96
N ARG A 183 -8.67 1.31 26.34
CA ARG A 183 -10.05 1.53 26.77
C ARG A 183 -10.90 0.27 26.65
N ILE A 184 -10.68 -0.54 25.61
CA ILE A 184 -11.37 -1.82 25.44
C ILE A 184 -10.97 -2.78 26.56
N ILE A 185 -9.67 -2.79 26.91
CA ILE A 185 -9.16 -3.61 28.00
C ILE A 185 -9.75 -3.15 29.34
N ASP A 186 -9.83 -1.85 29.58
CA ASP A 186 -10.42 -1.28 30.79
C ASP A 186 -11.92 -1.63 30.92
N ASP A 187 -12.68 -1.63 29.81
CA ASP A 187 -14.09 -2.07 29.79
C ASP A 187 -14.26 -3.55 30.13
N LEU A 188 -13.36 -4.40 29.64
CA LEU A 188 -13.35 -5.84 29.94
C LEU A 188 -12.99 -6.11 31.40
N VAL A 189 -12.03 -5.36 31.95
CA VAL A 189 -11.65 -5.44 33.36
C VAL A 189 -12.79 -4.97 34.25
N ALA A 190 -13.50 -3.90 33.86
CA ALA A 190 -14.67 -3.39 34.55
C ALA A 190 -15.92 -4.28 34.38
N SER A 191 -15.84 -5.38 33.61
CA SER A 191 -16.97 -6.27 33.29
C SER A 191 -18.17 -5.55 32.65
N LYS A 192 -17.93 -4.43 31.96
CA LYS A 192 -18.95 -3.73 31.16
C LYS A 192 -19.20 -4.44 29.82
N ALA A 193 -18.19 -5.14 29.33
CA ALA A 193 -18.20 -5.91 28.10
C ALA A 193 -17.78 -7.36 28.36
N ASP A 194 -18.30 -8.30 27.56
CA ASP A 194 -17.87 -9.70 27.61
C ASP A 194 -16.67 -9.97 26.69
N MET A 195 -16.66 -9.28 25.55
CA MET A 195 -15.69 -9.44 24.47
C MET A 195 -15.20 -8.07 23.97
N GLY A 196 -13.97 -8.03 23.45
CA GLY A 196 -13.35 -6.84 22.88
C GLY A 196 -12.68 -7.14 21.55
N ILE A 197 -12.98 -6.33 20.53
CA ILE A 197 -12.35 -6.40 19.20
C ILE A 197 -12.01 -4.99 18.71
N SER A 198 -10.90 -4.85 17.99
CA SER A 198 -10.43 -3.62 17.31
C SER A 198 -8.96 -3.84 16.86
N GLY A 199 -8.60 -5.05 16.43
CA GLY A 199 -7.23 -5.37 16.10
C GLY A 199 -6.28 -5.37 17.30
N LEU A 200 -6.73 -5.91 18.44
CA LEU A 200 -5.95 -5.92 19.67
C LEU A 200 -4.75 -6.86 19.55
N TYR A 201 -3.55 -6.31 19.74
CA TYR A 201 -2.34 -7.13 19.78
C TYR A 201 -2.23 -7.89 21.10
N ILE A 202 -1.90 -9.19 20.99
CA ILE A 202 -1.67 -10.07 22.14
C ILE A 202 -0.30 -9.73 22.75
N THR A 203 -0.30 -8.93 23.82
CA THR A 203 0.90 -8.57 24.59
C THR A 203 0.88 -9.20 25.97
N ASN A 204 2.05 -9.42 26.56
CA ASN A 204 2.14 -9.99 27.91
C ASN A 204 1.51 -9.08 28.98
N THR A 205 1.52 -7.76 28.77
CA THR A 205 0.89 -6.80 29.68
C THR A 205 -0.64 -6.91 29.63
N ARG A 206 -1.24 -6.99 28.43
CA ARG A 206 -2.69 -7.15 28.26
C ARG A 206 -3.17 -8.55 28.68
N ASN A 207 -2.43 -9.61 28.36
CA ASN A 207 -2.80 -11.00 28.68
C ASN A 207 -2.81 -11.31 30.20
N LYS A 208 -2.18 -10.46 31.02
CA LYS A 208 -2.30 -10.54 32.48
C LYS A 208 -3.66 -10.04 32.98
N LEU A 209 -4.23 -9.04 32.31
CA LEU A 209 -5.47 -8.37 32.70
C LEU A 209 -6.72 -9.05 32.12
N VAL A 210 -6.63 -9.49 30.87
CA VAL A 210 -7.72 -10.12 30.11
C VAL A 210 -7.26 -11.44 29.50
N ASP A 211 -8.20 -12.29 29.09
CA ASP A 211 -7.87 -13.54 28.39
C ASP A 211 -8.07 -13.37 26.89
N PHE A 212 -7.11 -13.82 26.07
CA PHE A 212 -7.23 -13.75 24.60
C PHE A 212 -7.69 -15.07 23.97
N SER A 213 -8.26 -14.95 22.77
CA SER A 213 -8.45 -16.07 21.84
C SER A 213 -7.11 -16.54 21.25
N PRO A 214 -7.09 -17.71 20.57
CA PRO A 214 -6.06 -18.01 19.59
C PRO A 214 -5.91 -16.86 18.58
N VAL A 215 -4.73 -16.78 17.96
CA VAL A 215 -4.41 -15.76 16.96
C VAL A 215 -5.42 -15.83 15.83
N VAL A 216 -6.20 -14.75 15.66
CA VAL A 216 -7.15 -14.61 14.55
C VAL A 216 -6.37 -14.34 13.28
N MET A 217 -5.51 -13.32 13.30
CA MET A 217 -4.70 -12.92 12.16
C MET A 217 -3.33 -12.44 12.61
N GLN A 218 -2.36 -12.59 11.73
CA GLN A 218 -1.02 -12.06 11.92
C GLN A 218 -0.92 -10.72 11.20
N ASP A 219 -0.60 -9.69 11.95
CA ASP A 219 -0.30 -8.36 11.41
C ASP A 219 1.22 -8.11 11.49
N CYS A 220 1.68 -7.10 10.79
CA CYS A 220 3.09 -6.77 10.68
C CYS A 220 3.28 -5.27 10.90
N GLY A 221 4.19 -4.89 11.78
CA GLY A 221 4.84 -3.59 11.72
C GLY A 221 5.60 -3.47 10.41
N THR A 222 5.28 -2.46 9.61
CA THR A 222 5.99 -2.18 8.36
C THR A 222 6.05 -0.68 8.10
N PHE A 223 6.89 -0.33 7.14
CA PHE A 223 7.12 1.04 6.74
C PHE A 223 6.30 1.39 5.50
N MET A 224 5.77 2.60 5.48
CA MET A 224 5.14 3.21 4.32
C MET A 224 5.99 4.40 3.88
N SER A 225 6.40 4.42 2.62
CA SER A 225 7.19 5.48 2.02
C SER A 225 6.48 6.05 0.78
N LEU A 226 6.93 7.21 0.31
CA LEU A 226 6.45 7.74 -0.96
C LEU A 226 7.08 6.97 -2.12
N GLY A 227 6.25 6.29 -2.89
CA GLY A 227 6.65 5.78 -4.19
C GLY A 227 6.72 6.93 -5.20
N SER A 228 7.80 6.96 -6.00
CA SER A 228 7.85 7.81 -7.19
C SER A 228 7.25 7.05 -8.37
N TYR A 229 6.51 7.73 -9.26
CA TYR A 229 6.08 7.08 -10.50
C TYR A 229 7.31 6.76 -11.36
N ALA A 230 7.19 5.73 -12.19
CA ALA A 230 8.17 5.39 -13.22
C ALA A 230 8.65 6.66 -13.93
N LEU A 231 9.95 6.72 -14.24
CA LEU A 231 10.59 7.89 -14.83
C LEU A 231 9.72 8.45 -15.97
N SER A 232 9.64 9.78 -16.04
CA SER A 232 8.77 10.43 -17.02
C SER A 232 9.04 9.88 -18.42
N LYS A 233 7.98 9.35 -19.05
CA LYS A 233 8.05 8.56 -20.28
C LYS A 233 8.67 9.31 -21.46
N TYR A 234 8.75 10.64 -21.41
CA TYR A 234 9.50 11.41 -22.41
C TYR A 234 11.01 11.10 -22.41
N ARG A 235 11.59 10.69 -21.27
CA ARG A 235 13.02 10.33 -21.16
C ARG A 235 13.29 8.93 -21.71
N ALA A 236 12.25 8.13 -21.95
CA ALA A 236 12.34 6.75 -22.47
C ALA A 236 13.14 6.66 -23.77
N ILE A 237 13.19 7.71 -24.58
CA ILE A 237 13.96 7.73 -25.85
C ILE A 237 15.47 7.56 -25.61
N PHE A 238 16.00 8.14 -24.53
CA PHE A 238 17.42 8.07 -24.22
C PHE A 238 17.78 6.87 -23.35
N GLY A 239 16.79 6.19 -22.75
CA GLY A 239 16.96 5.07 -21.83
C GLY A 239 17.64 3.81 -22.42
N PRO A 240 17.32 3.36 -23.64
CA PRO A 240 17.82 2.10 -24.21
C PRO A 240 19.35 1.99 -24.29
N PHE A 241 20.05 3.11 -24.44
CA PHE A 241 21.50 3.15 -24.52
C PHE A 241 22.08 3.94 -23.36
N HIS A 242 23.10 3.37 -22.73
CA HIS A 242 23.90 4.09 -21.75
C HIS A 242 24.53 5.35 -22.38
N TRP A 243 24.72 6.40 -21.58
CA TRP A 243 25.29 7.67 -22.05
C TRP A 243 26.62 7.49 -22.83
N SER A 244 27.45 6.53 -22.41
CA SER A 244 28.69 6.19 -23.11
C SER A 244 28.48 5.78 -24.57
N ILE A 245 27.42 5.01 -24.88
CA ILE A 245 27.11 4.58 -26.25
C ILE A 245 26.66 5.78 -27.08
N TRP A 246 25.83 6.66 -26.52
CA TRP A 246 25.41 7.89 -27.20
C TRP A 246 26.61 8.75 -27.62
N VAL A 247 27.57 8.93 -26.72
CA VAL A 247 28.81 9.67 -27.01
C VAL A 247 29.64 8.96 -28.08
N MET A 248 29.78 7.62 -28.00
CA MET A 248 30.53 6.85 -28.99
C MET A 248 29.88 6.88 -30.38
N VAL A 249 28.56 6.85 -30.48
CA VAL A 249 27.82 6.97 -31.75
C VAL A 249 28.05 8.36 -32.36
N LEU A 250 27.99 9.42 -31.55
CA LEU A 250 28.26 10.79 -32.00
C LEU A 250 29.71 10.93 -32.47
N PHE A 251 30.66 10.39 -31.71
CA PHE A 251 32.08 10.40 -32.05
C PHE A 251 32.36 9.62 -33.34
N THR A 252 31.77 8.44 -33.49
CA THR A 252 31.87 7.61 -34.71
C THR A 252 31.30 8.34 -35.93
N TYR A 253 30.16 9.03 -35.77
CA TYR A 253 29.61 9.88 -36.83
C TYR A 253 30.57 11.03 -37.20
N MET A 254 31.19 11.71 -36.23
CA MET A 254 32.16 12.76 -36.52
C MET A 254 33.42 12.22 -37.20
N ILE A 255 33.93 11.07 -36.75
CA ILE A 255 35.10 10.44 -37.35
C ILE A 255 34.84 10.02 -38.79
N ALA A 256 33.67 9.44 -39.06
CA ALA A 256 33.37 8.91 -40.38
C ALA A 256 33.24 10.00 -41.47
N ILE A 257 33.17 11.30 -41.09
CA ILE A 257 33.25 12.44 -42.02
C ILE A 257 34.66 12.58 -42.62
N PHE A 258 35.71 12.24 -41.88
CA PHE A 258 37.09 12.45 -42.32
C PHE A 258 37.49 11.59 -43.54
N PRO A 259 37.22 10.27 -43.60
CA PRO A 259 37.53 9.45 -44.78
C PRO A 259 36.83 9.93 -46.06
N ILE A 260 35.58 10.37 -45.95
CA ILE A 260 34.80 10.88 -47.09
C ILE A 260 35.35 12.25 -47.54
N SER A 261 35.74 13.10 -46.59
CA SER A 261 36.42 14.38 -46.86
C SER A 261 37.76 14.18 -47.56
N PHE A 262 38.57 13.22 -47.10
CA PHE A 262 39.90 12.93 -47.65
C PHE A 262 39.84 12.44 -49.10
N THR A 263 38.81 11.64 -49.43
CA THR A 263 38.55 11.15 -50.79
C THR A 263 38.30 12.31 -51.78
N ASN A 264 37.68 13.41 -51.34
CA ASN A 264 37.23 14.49 -52.22
C ASN A 264 38.26 15.62 -52.41
N ASN A 265 39.03 15.99 -51.37
CA ASN A 265 39.90 17.18 -51.43
C ASN A 265 41.34 16.95 -50.90
N ARG A 266 41.72 15.72 -50.52
CA ARG A 266 43.07 15.31 -50.02
C ARG A 266 43.68 16.16 -48.88
N SER A 267 42.94 17.10 -48.28
CA SER A 267 43.44 17.94 -47.18
C SER A 267 42.33 18.39 -46.22
N ILE A 268 42.51 18.08 -44.94
CA ILE A 268 41.63 18.48 -43.82
C ILE A 268 41.52 20.00 -43.71
N LYS A 269 42.58 20.75 -44.07
CA LYS A 269 42.60 22.22 -44.04
C LYS A 269 41.58 22.87 -44.98
N THR A 270 41.17 22.18 -46.04
CA THR A 270 40.13 22.70 -46.97
C THR A 270 38.71 22.50 -46.44
N LEU A 271 38.51 21.54 -45.53
CA LEU A 271 37.21 21.27 -44.90
C LEU A 271 36.82 22.40 -43.94
N CYS A 272 37.76 22.88 -43.13
CA CYS A 272 37.53 24.01 -42.21
C CYS A 272 37.34 25.35 -42.94
N LYS A 273 37.87 25.50 -44.17
CA LYS A 273 37.71 26.73 -44.97
C LYS A 273 36.38 26.81 -45.72
N ASN A 274 35.74 25.67 -46.03
CA ASN A 274 34.53 25.60 -46.86
C ASN A 274 33.33 24.98 -46.11
N PRO A 275 32.53 25.77 -45.36
CA PRO A 275 31.43 25.25 -44.54
C PRO A 275 30.33 24.55 -45.36
N LYS A 276 30.06 25.00 -46.59
CA LYS A 276 29.07 24.38 -47.50
C LYS A 276 29.45 22.96 -47.93
N GLN A 277 30.74 22.61 -47.91
CA GLN A 277 31.21 21.27 -48.26
C GLN A 277 31.08 20.32 -47.08
N LEU A 278 31.36 20.81 -45.86
CA LEU A 278 31.14 20.08 -44.62
C LEU A 278 29.65 19.74 -44.43
N GLU A 279 28.77 20.71 -44.64
CA GLU A 279 27.31 20.52 -44.56
C GLU A 279 26.82 19.37 -45.45
N LYS A 280 27.24 19.35 -46.72
CA LYS A 280 26.88 18.28 -47.66
C LYS A 280 27.38 16.91 -47.21
N MET A 281 28.60 16.83 -46.67
CA MET A 281 29.16 15.57 -46.17
C MET A 281 28.42 15.06 -44.93
N CYS A 282 28.05 15.95 -44.01
CA CYS A 282 27.19 15.62 -42.88
C CYS A 282 25.83 15.08 -43.35
N CYS A 283 25.18 15.76 -44.30
CA CYS A 283 23.91 15.27 -44.87
C CYS A 283 24.06 13.89 -45.52
N TYR A 284 25.16 13.64 -46.23
CA TYR A 284 25.39 12.34 -46.85
C TYR A 284 25.50 11.21 -45.82
N MET A 285 26.24 11.41 -44.74
CA MET A 285 26.35 10.42 -43.67
C MET A 285 25.09 10.29 -42.82
N PHE A 286 24.34 11.37 -42.66
CA PHE A 286 23.04 11.31 -42.02
C PHE A 286 22.04 10.47 -42.85
N GLY A 287 22.15 10.53 -44.18
CA GLY A 287 21.37 9.72 -45.11
C GLY A 287 21.58 8.20 -44.96
N THR A 288 22.78 7.75 -44.55
CA THR A 288 23.07 6.33 -44.29
C THR A 288 22.57 5.86 -42.92
N TYR A 289 22.45 6.76 -41.94
CA TYR A 289 21.81 6.46 -40.66
C TYR A 289 20.30 6.29 -40.76
N THR A 290 19.64 7.08 -41.62
CA THR A 290 18.19 7.07 -41.78
C THR A 290 17.69 6.04 -42.81
N ASN A 291 18.60 5.28 -43.44
CA ASN A 291 18.31 4.40 -44.58
C ASN A 291 17.55 5.09 -45.74
N LEU A 292 17.49 6.42 -45.75
CA LEU A 292 16.65 7.19 -46.67
C LEU A 292 17.36 7.47 -48.01
N PHE A 293 18.70 7.38 -48.06
CA PHE A 293 19.53 7.52 -49.27
C PHE A 293 19.16 8.70 -50.20
N THR A 294 18.52 9.73 -49.64
CA THR A 294 17.86 10.82 -50.39
C THR A 294 18.85 11.80 -51.01
N PHE A 295 20.04 11.93 -50.44
CA PHE A 295 21.03 12.91 -50.86
C PHE A 295 21.91 12.41 -52.02
N ARG A 296 21.44 12.60 -53.26
CA ARG A 296 22.19 12.32 -54.49
C ARG A 296 22.93 13.57 -54.97
N GLY A 297 24.19 13.42 -55.37
CA GLY A 297 25.01 14.52 -55.89
C GLY A 297 26.28 14.01 -56.57
N VAL A 298 26.93 14.86 -57.38
CA VAL A 298 28.14 14.50 -58.14
C VAL A 298 29.28 14.00 -57.24
N LYS A 299 29.30 14.43 -55.97
CA LYS A 299 30.26 14.04 -54.93
C LYS A 299 29.63 13.20 -53.81
N SER A 300 28.46 12.61 -54.05
CA SER A 300 27.76 11.70 -53.13
C SER A 300 28.36 10.30 -53.21
N TRP A 301 28.10 9.46 -52.20
CA TRP A 301 28.56 8.07 -52.12
C TRP A 301 28.28 7.26 -53.39
N THR A 302 27.13 7.53 -54.03
CA THR A 302 26.63 6.86 -55.25
C THR A 302 27.53 7.02 -56.47
N ASN A 303 28.33 8.08 -56.54
CA ASN A 303 29.16 8.41 -57.71
C ASN A 303 30.67 8.41 -57.38
N THR A 304 31.07 7.74 -56.29
CA THR A 304 32.48 7.62 -55.91
C THR A 304 33.19 6.59 -56.77
N LYS A 305 34.30 6.99 -57.42
CA LYS A 305 35.12 6.13 -58.28
C LYS A 305 36.16 5.29 -57.52
N MET A 306 36.42 5.61 -56.25
CA MET A 306 37.44 4.94 -55.43
C MET A 306 36.87 3.73 -54.66
N GLY A 307 37.51 2.57 -54.81
CA GLY A 307 37.09 1.33 -54.14
C GLY A 307 37.18 1.38 -52.61
N SER A 308 38.21 2.04 -52.06
CA SER A 308 38.41 2.19 -50.62
C SER A 308 37.26 2.94 -49.93
N THR A 309 36.79 4.03 -50.55
CA THR A 309 35.67 4.83 -50.04
C THR A 309 34.35 4.03 -50.09
N ARG A 310 34.16 3.20 -51.13
CA ARG A 310 32.98 2.32 -51.23
C ARG A 310 32.97 1.24 -50.16
N LEU A 311 34.13 0.63 -49.85
CA LEU A 311 34.26 -0.34 -48.77
C LEU A 311 33.95 0.31 -47.43
N PHE A 312 34.54 1.48 -47.14
CA PHE A 312 34.27 2.23 -45.91
C PHE A 312 32.78 2.60 -45.73
N ILE A 313 32.13 3.06 -46.80
CA ILE A 313 30.70 3.39 -46.75
C ILE A 313 29.85 2.13 -46.56
N GLY A 314 30.24 1.00 -47.17
CA GLY A 314 29.58 -0.29 -46.98
C GLY A 314 29.68 -0.79 -45.54
N THR A 315 30.87 -0.74 -44.92
CA THR A 315 31.06 -1.13 -43.52
C THR A 315 30.36 -0.17 -42.56
N TYR A 316 30.40 1.13 -42.85
CA TYR A 316 29.67 2.14 -42.09
C TYR A 316 28.16 1.92 -42.16
N TRP A 317 27.63 1.54 -43.32
CA TRP A 317 26.21 1.26 -43.49
C TRP A 317 25.77 -0.01 -42.74
N ILE A 318 26.59 -1.07 -42.73
CA ILE A 318 26.33 -2.24 -41.87
C ILE A 318 26.32 -1.84 -40.41
N PHE A 319 27.26 -1.00 -39.97
CA PHE A 319 27.28 -0.46 -38.62
C PHE A 319 26.01 0.35 -38.29
N THR A 320 25.54 1.21 -39.19
CA THR A 320 24.30 1.99 -38.97
C THR A 320 23.07 1.09 -38.89
N ILE A 321 22.99 0.00 -39.66
CA ILE A 321 21.92 -1.00 -39.53
C ILE A 321 21.98 -1.69 -38.16
N ILE A 322 23.15 -2.16 -37.75
CA ILE A 322 23.30 -2.86 -36.46
C ILE A 322 22.87 -1.95 -35.30
N ILE A 323 23.38 -0.72 -35.24
CA ILE A 323 23.06 0.19 -34.13
C ILE A 323 21.59 0.64 -34.13
N THR A 324 20.99 0.85 -35.30
CA THR A 324 19.56 1.23 -35.40
C THR A 324 18.66 0.07 -35.02
N THR A 325 18.95 -1.15 -35.49
CA THR A 325 18.19 -2.35 -35.09
C THR A 325 18.28 -2.61 -33.58
N ALA A 326 19.47 -2.53 -32.98
CA ALA A 326 19.65 -2.67 -31.53
C ALA A 326 18.90 -1.59 -30.74
N TYR A 327 18.90 -0.34 -31.23
CA TYR A 327 18.11 0.72 -30.63
C TYR A 327 16.61 0.43 -30.73
N THR A 328 16.12 0.00 -31.91
CA THR A 328 14.70 -0.31 -32.12
C THR A 328 14.22 -1.47 -31.26
N SER A 329 15.02 -2.53 -31.07
CA SER A 329 14.65 -3.65 -30.20
C SER A 329 14.59 -3.21 -28.73
N SER A 330 15.57 -2.43 -28.28
CA SER A 330 15.65 -2.02 -26.87
C SER A 330 14.63 -0.95 -26.51
N ILE A 331 14.28 -0.02 -27.42
CA ILE A 331 13.21 0.96 -27.15
C ILE A 331 11.84 0.29 -27.10
N ILE A 332 11.57 -0.71 -27.95
CA ILE A 332 10.32 -1.48 -27.88
C ILE A 332 10.22 -2.14 -26.50
N ALA A 333 11.26 -2.85 -26.06
CA ALA A 333 11.29 -3.49 -24.74
C ALA A 333 11.06 -2.48 -23.59
N PHE A 334 11.74 -1.32 -23.64
CA PHE A 334 11.63 -0.28 -22.62
C PHE A 334 10.24 0.36 -22.53
N ILE A 335 9.53 0.47 -23.66
CA ILE A 335 8.16 1.01 -23.67
C ILE A 335 7.15 -0.05 -23.21
N THR A 336 7.36 -1.33 -23.57
CA THR A 336 6.46 -2.43 -23.19
C THR A 336 6.58 -2.80 -21.70
N LEU A 337 7.77 -2.73 -21.14
CA LEU A 337 8.06 -3.06 -19.75
C LEU A 337 8.50 -1.78 -19.03
N PRO A 338 7.58 -1.02 -18.41
CA PRO A 338 7.96 0.14 -17.64
C PRO A 338 8.84 -0.29 -16.47
N GLU A 339 9.99 0.36 -16.33
CA GLU A 339 10.86 0.17 -15.18
C GLU A 339 10.09 0.55 -13.90
N GLN A 340 9.97 -0.41 -12.99
CA GLN A 340 9.36 -0.14 -11.69
C GLN A 340 10.23 0.85 -10.93
N PRO A 341 9.64 1.84 -10.27
CA PRO A 341 10.41 2.79 -9.48
C PRO A 341 11.15 2.05 -8.36
N ILE A 342 12.33 2.55 -8.00
CA ILE A 342 13.07 2.06 -6.85
C ILE A 342 12.21 2.35 -5.61
N THR A 343 11.72 1.29 -4.97
CA THR A 343 10.97 1.35 -3.72
C THR A 343 11.84 0.87 -2.57
N VAL A 344 11.60 1.42 -1.39
CA VAL A 344 12.27 0.95 -0.18
C VAL A 344 11.41 -0.12 0.47
N ASP A 345 11.90 -1.35 0.46
CA ASP A 345 11.18 -2.52 0.94
C ASP A 345 11.75 -3.10 2.23
N THR A 346 12.98 -2.77 2.56
CA THR A 346 13.67 -3.30 3.75
C THR A 346 14.09 -2.21 4.73
N SER A 347 14.11 -2.57 6.01
CA SER A 347 14.63 -1.77 7.11
C SER A 347 16.10 -1.39 6.92
N TYR A 348 16.91 -2.26 6.32
CA TYR A 348 18.30 -1.98 5.96
C TYR A 348 18.42 -0.86 4.92
N GLN A 349 17.62 -0.93 3.84
CA GLN A 349 17.61 0.11 2.81
C GLN A 349 17.14 1.46 3.37
N LEU A 350 16.19 1.48 4.31
CA LEU A 350 15.78 2.73 4.98
C LEU A 350 16.94 3.38 5.72
N VAL A 351 17.79 2.58 6.39
CA VAL A 351 18.97 3.10 7.10
C VAL A 351 20.05 3.56 6.13
N ASP A 352 20.30 2.80 5.05
CA ASP A 352 21.34 3.11 4.06
C ASP A 352 21.03 4.40 3.29
N GLU A 353 19.76 4.57 2.88
CA GLU A 353 19.25 5.78 2.21
C GLU A 353 19.02 6.94 3.19
N GLY A 354 19.13 6.72 4.51
CA GLY A 354 19.02 7.76 5.53
C GLY A 354 17.60 8.28 5.78
N TYR A 355 16.58 7.43 5.59
CA TYR A 355 15.18 7.79 5.84
C TYR A 355 14.93 8.09 7.32
N LYS A 356 14.11 9.11 7.58
CA LYS A 356 13.62 9.42 8.94
C LYS A 356 12.28 8.73 9.18
N VAL A 357 12.12 8.13 10.36
CA VAL A 357 10.91 7.36 10.68
C VAL A 357 9.90 8.25 11.41
N ILE A 358 8.62 8.13 11.05
CA ILE A 358 7.50 8.75 11.75
C ILE A 358 6.63 7.66 12.37
N THR A 359 6.23 7.84 13.62
CA THR A 359 5.29 6.94 14.32
C THR A 359 4.15 7.73 14.94
N LEU A 360 3.08 7.02 15.33
CA LEU A 360 2.05 7.63 16.16
C LEU A 360 2.49 7.72 17.62
N ASP A 361 2.18 8.85 18.27
CA ASP A 361 2.48 9.10 19.70
C ASP A 361 1.86 8.02 20.61
N LYS A 362 0.66 7.54 20.26
CA LYS A 362 -0.17 6.64 21.08
C LYS A 362 -0.40 5.26 20.44
N GLY A 363 0.65 4.69 19.84
CA GLY A 363 0.56 3.44 19.05
C GLY A 363 1.36 2.25 19.58
N GLY A 364 1.81 2.25 20.84
CA GLY A 364 2.60 1.15 21.44
C GLY A 364 4.03 0.98 20.94
N TRP A 365 4.39 1.68 19.86
CA TRP A 365 5.74 1.65 19.28
C TRP A 365 6.82 2.08 20.26
N GLN A 366 6.54 3.04 21.14
CA GLN A 366 7.49 3.50 22.17
C GLN A 366 7.88 2.36 23.12
N SER A 367 6.91 1.55 23.55
CA SER A 367 7.18 0.38 24.39
C SER A 367 8.03 -0.65 23.65
N TYR A 368 7.75 -0.89 22.37
CA TYR A 368 8.57 -1.77 21.53
C TYR A 368 10.01 -1.23 21.42
N PHE A 369 10.17 0.04 21.07
CA PHE A 369 11.47 0.70 20.91
C PHE A 369 12.33 0.67 22.18
N ASN A 370 11.72 0.81 23.35
CA ASN A 370 12.43 0.73 24.64
C ASN A 370 12.92 -0.69 24.97
N ILE A 371 12.24 -1.73 24.47
CA ILE A 371 12.56 -3.13 24.75
C ILE A 371 13.56 -3.70 23.72
N THR A 372 13.53 -3.19 22.49
CA THR A 372 14.34 -3.73 21.39
C THR A 372 15.85 -3.55 21.58
N ASN A 373 16.61 -4.62 21.34
CA ASN A 373 18.07 -4.59 21.39
C ASN A 373 18.75 -4.63 20.00
N ASP A 374 17.97 -4.71 18.93
CA ASP A 374 18.48 -4.79 17.56
C ASP A 374 19.17 -3.48 17.12
N ILE A 375 20.28 -3.62 16.39
CA ILE A 375 21.16 -2.53 15.98
C ILE A 375 20.47 -1.62 14.96
N ILE A 376 19.75 -2.20 13.99
CA ILE A 376 19.05 -1.46 12.94
C ILE A 376 17.90 -0.71 13.56
N SER A 377 17.12 -1.41 14.41
CA SER A 377 16.05 -0.82 15.20
C SER A 377 16.54 0.41 15.97
N LYS A 378 17.65 0.31 16.72
CA LYS A 378 18.23 1.45 17.46
C LYS A 378 18.63 2.62 16.58
N LYS A 379 19.19 2.37 15.38
CA LYS A 379 19.54 3.42 14.41
C LYS A 379 18.30 4.11 13.84
N LEU A 380 17.23 3.37 13.60
CA LEU A 380 15.96 3.93 13.14
C LEU A 380 15.30 4.76 14.27
N ILE A 381 15.32 4.23 15.49
CA ILE A 381 14.73 4.86 16.69
C ILE A 381 15.38 6.19 17.02
N SER A 382 16.70 6.35 16.83
CA SER A 382 17.39 7.60 17.17
C SER A 382 16.85 8.82 16.37
N ASN A 383 16.17 8.58 15.25
CA ASN A 383 15.62 9.62 14.37
C ASN A 383 14.09 9.55 14.23
N VAL A 384 13.38 8.93 15.18
CA VAL A 384 11.91 8.83 15.13
C VAL A 384 11.26 10.16 15.51
N LYS A 385 10.29 10.59 14.71
CA LYS A 385 9.38 11.69 15.02
C LYS A 385 7.98 11.14 15.29
N SER A 386 7.43 11.45 16.44
CA SER A 386 6.07 11.02 16.77
C SER A 386 5.03 12.09 16.37
N MET A 387 3.85 11.64 15.97
CA MET A 387 2.71 12.49 15.60
C MET A 387 1.40 11.95 16.16
N ASN A 388 0.43 12.83 16.40
CA ASN A 388 -0.85 12.45 16.99
C ASN A 388 -1.79 11.74 16.00
N ASN A 389 -1.88 12.25 14.77
CA ASN A 389 -2.81 11.75 13.76
C ASN A 389 -2.06 11.14 12.59
N LEU A 390 -2.60 10.04 12.07
CA LEU A 390 -2.07 9.37 10.89
C LEU A 390 -2.24 10.24 9.63
N GLU A 391 -3.36 10.95 9.52
CA GLU A 391 -3.63 11.87 8.41
C GLU A 391 -2.57 12.98 8.31
N ASP A 392 -2.27 13.63 9.43
CA ASP A 392 -1.27 14.68 9.51
C ASP A 392 0.14 14.15 9.21
N ALA A 393 0.44 12.90 9.60
CA ALA A 393 1.70 12.25 9.28
C ALA A 393 1.88 12.03 7.78
N ILE A 394 0.85 11.53 7.09
CA ILE A 394 0.88 11.35 5.64
C ILE A 394 0.99 12.71 4.94
N ASP A 395 0.17 13.68 5.36
CA ASP A 395 0.19 15.05 4.83
C ASP A 395 1.60 15.68 4.97
N TYR A 396 2.29 15.43 6.09
CA TYR A 396 3.66 15.89 6.32
C TYR A 396 4.69 15.20 5.43
N ILE A 397 4.57 13.88 5.25
CA ILE A 397 5.44 13.09 4.35
C ILE A 397 5.33 13.63 2.92
N VAL A 398 4.10 13.83 2.43
CA VAL A 398 3.84 14.35 1.08
C VAL A 398 4.42 15.77 0.89
N LYS A 399 4.26 16.65 1.89
CA LYS A 399 4.79 18.04 1.83
C LYS A 399 6.32 18.09 1.87
N THR A 400 6.96 17.20 2.62
CA THR A 400 8.41 17.26 2.88
C THR A 400 9.25 16.50 1.85
N ARG A 401 8.60 15.87 0.86
CA ARG A 401 9.20 15.06 -0.22
C ARG A 401 10.44 15.66 -0.91
N PHE A 402 10.53 16.98 -1.03
CA PHE A 402 11.65 17.64 -1.72
C PHE A 402 12.82 18.01 -0.81
N ILE A 403 12.67 17.84 0.50
CA ILE A 403 13.65 18.27 1.51
C ILE A 403 14.27 17.05 2.19
N LEU A 404 13.43 16.11 2.63
CA LEU A 404 13.84 14.92 3.38
C LEU A 404 12.90 13.76 3.09
N ASP A 405 13.48 12.57 3.00
CA ASP A 405 12.74 11.33 2.83
C ASP A 405 12.30 10.78 4.20
N TYR A 406 10.99 10.60 4.33
CA TYR A 406 10.35 10.09 5.54
C TYR A 406 9.62 8.79 5.24
N ALA A 407 9.68 7.87 6.20
CA ALA A 407 8.91 6.64 6.21
C ALA A 407 8.01 6.60 7.45
N PHE A 408 6.75 6.22 7.28
CA PHE A 408 5.82 6.02 8.39
C PHE A 408 5.84 4.57 8.84
N LEU A 409 6.05 4.32 10.13
CA LEU A 409 5.97 2.99 10.72
C LEU A 409 4.57 2.76 11.31
N GLY A 410 3.91 1.68 10.87
CA GLY A 410 2.58 1.32 11.33
C GLY A 410 2.21 -0.13 11.03
N SER A 411 0.95 -0.47 11.30
CA SER A 411 0.35 -1.76 10.94
C SER A 411 0.28 -1.92 9.42
N LYS A 412 0.74 -3.04 8.88
CA LYS A 412 0.66 -3.36 7.45
C LYS A 412 -0.77 -3.42 6.97
N ILE A 413 -1.68 -3.98 7.77
CA ILE A 413 -3.10 -4.03 7.42
C ILE A 413 -3.71 -2.63 7.35
N SER A 414 -3.44 -1.77 8.34
CA SER A 414 -3.93 -0.38 8.30
C SER A 414 -3.27 0.44 7.17
N LEU A 415 -1.98 0.25 6.92
CA LEU A 415 -1.23 0.97 5.89
C LEU A 415 -1.62 0.56 4.48
N SER A 416 -1.81 -0.73 4.23
CA SER A 416 -2.36 -1.22 2.96
C SER A 416 -3.79 -0.72 2.74
N TYR A 417 -4.62 -0.71 3.79
CA TYR A 417 -5.94 -0.08 3.70
C TYR A 417 -5.85 1.39 3.29
N LEU A 418 -4.92 2.15 3.88
CA LEU A 418 -4.74 3.55 3.56
C LEU A 418 -4.24 3.78 2.13
N SER A 419 -3.31 2.94 1.64
CA SER A 419 -2.82 3.04 0.27
C SER A 419 -3.91 2.75 -0.76
N PHE A 420 -4.83 1.82 -0.43
CA PHE A 420 -5.98 1.52 -1.29
C PHE A 420 -7.13 2.51 -1.15
N SER A 421 -7.33 3.12 0.02
CA SER A 421 -8.38 4.11 0.24
C SER A 421 -8.14 5.39 -0.57
N ASN A 422 -9.20 6.16 -0.85
CA ASN A 422 -9.19 7.41 -1.63
C ASN A 422 -8.31 8.56 -1.08
N TYR A 423 -7.37 8.30 -0.16
CA TYR A 423 -6.39 9.27 0.30
C TYR A 423 -5.56 9.85 -0.88
N ILE A 424 -5.36 9.07 -1.95
CA ILE A 424 -4.78 9.53 -3.23
C ILE A 424 -5.70 10.55 -3.94
N GLN A 425 -7.02 10.47 -3.78
CA GLN A 425 -7.96 11.38 -4.43
C GLN A 425 -8.00 12.78 -3.77
N LYS A 426 -7.63 12.89 -2.49
CA LYS A 426 -7.43 14.17 -1.77
C LYS A 426 -6.34 15.01 -2.44
N TYR A 427 -5.31 14.36 -2.98
CA TYR A 427 -4.25 14.98 -3.76
C TYR A 427 -4.47 14.69 -5.24
N LYS A 428 -5.18 15.57 -5.97
CA LYS A 428 -5.38 15.51 -7.44
C LYS A 428 -4.09 15.38 -8.30
N ASN A 429 -2.92 15.29 -7.69
CA ASN A 429 -1.63 15.05 -8.33
C ASN A 429 -1.49 13.56 -8.67
N LYS A 430 -1.69 13.21 -9.95
CA LYS A 430 -1.55 11.86 -10.55
C LYS A 430 -0.13 11.24 -10.48
N LYS A 431 0.75 11.70 -9.56
CA LYS A 431 2.19 11.40 -9.55
C LYS A 431 2.76 11.04 -8.16
N ILE A 432 1.92 10.81 -7.15
CA ILE A 432 2.38 10.31 -5.85
C ILE A 432 1.54 9.11 -5.43
N PHE A 433 2.18 7.98 -5.13
CA PHE A 433 1.54 6.81 -4.53
C PHE A 433 2.27 6.45 -3.24
N LEU A 434 1.54 5.86 -2.29
CA LEU A 434 2.11 5.38 -1.04
C LEU A 434 2.53 3.93 -1.24
N HIS A 435 3.83 3.66 -1.12
CA HIS A 435 4.37 2.31 -1.16
C HIS A 435 4.39 1.75 0.26
N VAL A 436 3.89 0.53 0.43
CA VAL A 436 3.99 -0.21 1.68
C VAL A 436 5.07 -1.26 1.50
N ALA A 437 6.08 -1.22 2.35
CA ALA A 437 7.21 -2.13 2.28
C ALA A 437 6.74 -3.60 2.39
N SER A 438 7.37 -4.46 1.60
CA SER A 438 7.04 -5.90 1.61
C SER A 438 7.50 -6.59 2.91
N GLU A 439 8.62 -6.14 3.50
CA GLU A 439 9.19 -6.71 4.73
C GLU A 439 8.22 -6.59 5.92
N CYS A 440 8.09 -7.69 6.67
CA CYS A 440 7.48 -7.70 7.99
C CYS A 440 8.57 -7.36 9.02
N TYR A 441 8.70 -6.08 9.36
CA TYR A 441 9.70 -5.62 10.31
C TYR A 441 9.43 -6.13 11.74
N VAL A 442 8.17 -6.09 12.19
CA VAL A 442 7.78 -6.65 13.50
C VAL A 442 6.51 -7.48 13.38
N PRO A 443 6.54 -8.80 13.66
CA PRO A 443 5.33 -9.60 13.63
C PRO A 443 4.48 -9.34 14.88
N PHE A 444 3.20 -9.03 14.68
CA PHE A 444 2.21 -8.91 15.74
C PHE A 444 1.08 -9.91 15.54
N SER A 445 0.56 -10.45 16.63
CA SER A 445 -0.58 -11.36 16.61
C SER A 445 -1.81 -10.64 17.10
N VAL A 446 -2.88 -10.66 16.31
CA VAL A 446 -4.17 -10.09 16.66
C VAL A 446 -5.09 -11.19 17.20
N GLY A 447 -5.79 -10.90 18.28
CA GLY A 447 -6.76 -11.82 18.88
C GLY A 447 -7.99 -11.09 19.44
N VAL A 448 -9.07 -11.85 19.63
CA VAL A 448 -10.26 -11.38 20.35
C VAL A 448 -9.95 -11.40 21.84
N ALA A 449 -10.21 -10.29 22.53
CA ALA A 449 -10.07 -10.22 23.97
C ALA A 449 -11.39 -10.63 24.65
N TYR A 450 -11.29 -11.36 25.75
CA TYR A 450 -12.40 -11.76 26.62
C TYR A 450 -12.17 -11.21 28.02
N LYS A 451 -13.26 -10.96 28.76
CA LYS A 451 -13.16 -10.68 30.19
C LYS A 451 -12.43 -11.82 30.91
N LYS A 452 -11.73 -11.49 32.01
CA LYS A 452 -10.95 -12.49 32.74
C LYS A 452 -11.85 -13.63 33.24
N ASN A 453 -11.38 -14.87 33.10
CA ASN A 453 -12.12 -16.08 33.46
C ASN A 453 -13.41 -16.28 32.65
N PHE A 454 -13.43 -15.87 31.39
CA PHE A 454 -14.58 -16.10 30.51
C PHE A 454 -14.83 -17.59 30.28
N ILE A 455 -15.99 -18.06 30.74
CA ILE A 455 -16.37 -19.48 30.79
C ILE A 455 -16.43 -20.11 29.40
N PHE A 456 -16.87 -19.36 28.40
CA PHE A 456 -17.06 -19.88 27.04
C PHE A 456 -15.81 -19.73 26.16
N ARG A 457 -14.70 -19.20 26.70
CA ARG A 457 -13.48 -18.91 25.94
C ARG A 457 -13.04 -20.09 25.06
N ASN A 458 -13.03 -21.30 25.61
CA ASN A 458 -12.57 -22.49 24.87
C ASN A 458 -13.54 -22.89 23.75
N ILE A 459 -14.85 -22.67 23.93
CA ILE A 459 -15.85 -22.90 22.88
C ILE A 459 -15.59 -21.93 21.73
N PHE A 460 -15.53 -20.63 22.01
CA PHE A 460 -15.25 -19.61 20.99
C PHE A 460 -13.91 -19.84 20.31
N SER A 461 -12.86 -20.17 21.07
CA SER A 461 -11.52 -20.48 20.56
C SER A 461 -11.53 -21.64 19.57
N ASN A 462 -12.25 -22.73 19.87
CA ASN A 462 -12.37 -23.87 18.97
C ASN A 462 -13.08 -23.50 17.66
N TYR A 463 -14.10 -22.64 17.69
CA TYR A 463 -14.77 -22.16 16.48
C TYR A 463 -13.88 -21.22 15.67
N ILE A 464 -13.16 -20.31 16.31
CA ILE A 464 -12.18 -19.43 15.64
C ILE A 464 -11.14 -20.28 14.89
N LEU A 465 -10.59 -21.29 15.56
CA LEU A 465 -9.63 -22.21 14.93
C LEU A 465 -10.23 -22.97 13.74
N ARG A 466 -11.49 -23.41 13.82
CA ARG A 466 -12.19 -24.05 12.69
C ARG A 466 -12.40 -23.09 11.51
N VAL A 467 -12.75 -21.83 11.79
CA VAL A 467 -12.94 -20.80 10.76
C VAL A 467 -11.60 -20.47 10.08
N GLN A 468 -10.50 -20.51 10.82
CA GLN A 468 -9.15 -20.35 10.28
C GLN A 468 -8.73 -21.56 9.43
N GLN A 469 -8.90 -22.78 9.95
CA GLN A 469 -8.55 -24.04 9.27
C GLN A 469 -9.34 -24.26 7.98
N SER A 470 -10.60 -23.83 7.95
CA SER A 470 -11.45 -23.91 6.74
C SER A 470 -11.11 -22.86 5.68
N GLY A 471 -10.24 -21.90 5.97
CA GLY A 471 -9.93 -20.79 5.06
C GLY A 471 -11.05 -19.77 4.91
N ILE A 472 -12.10 -19.82 5.75
CA ILE A 472 -13.17 -18.83 5.74
C ILE A 472 -12.61 -17.45 6.15
N LEU A 473 -11.70 -17.41 7.13
CA LEU A 473 -11.09 -16.14 7.54
C LEU A 473 -10.28 -15.49 6.42
N THR A 474 -9.50 -16.27 5.66
CA THR A 474 -8.72 -15.74 4.53
C THR A 474 -9.62 -15.23 3.42
N LYS A 475 -10.77 -15.88 3.21
CA LYS A 475 -11.82 -15.36 2.33
C LYS A 475 -12.38 -14.03 2.82
N ILE A 476 -12.75 -13.89 4.09
CA ILE A 476 -13.27 -12.64 4.66
C ILE A 476 -12.29 -11.49 4.45
N ILE A 477 -11.00 -11.72 4.70
CA ILE A 477 -9.95 -10.71 4.51
C ILE A 477 -9.91 -10.25 3.05
N LYS A 478 -9.89 -11.19 2.10
CA LYS A 478 -9.89 -10.90 0.65
C LYS A 478 -11.16 -10.19 0.19
N ASP A 479 -12.32 -10.59 0.70
CA ASP A 479 -13.60 -9.98 0.36
C ASP A 479 -13.64 -8.51 0.84
N VAL A 480 -13.16 -8.25 2.06
CA VAL A 480 -13.05 -6.89 2.60
C VAL A 480 -12.05 -6.07 1.77
N GLU A 481 -10.86 -6.60 1.48
CA GLU A 481 -9.86 -5.94 0.64
C GLU A 481 -10.41 -5.61 -0.76
N TRP A 482 -11.14 -6.54 -1.37
CA TRP A 482 -11.83 -6.35 -2.65
C TRP A 482 -12.87 -5.24 -2.60
N GLU A 483 -13.76 -5.25 -1.59
CA GLU A 483 -14.78 -4.22 -1.41
C GLU A 483 -14.16 -2.81 -1.27
N ILE A 484 -13.05 -2.71 -0.54
CA ILE A 484 -12.32 -1.45 -0.34
C ILE A 484 -11.70 -0.97 -1.66
N THR A 485 -11.07 -1.87 -2.42
CA THR A 485 -10.47 -1.56 -3.72
C THR A 485 -11.52 -1.10 -4.73
N GLN A 486 -12.71 -1.70 -4.71
CA GLN A 486 -13.81 -1.28 -5.58
C GLN A 486 -14.32 0.12 -5.20
N ARG A 487 -14.46 0.42 -3.90
CA ARG A 487 -14.90 1.74 -3.42
C ARG A 487 -13.91 2.86 -3.72
N SER A 488 -12.61 2.56 -3.76
CA SER A 488 -11.59 3.56 -4.08
C SER A 488 -11.47 3.87 -5.56
N GLY A 489 -12.14 3.12 -6.45
CA GLY A 489 -12.07 3.36 -7.89
C GLY A 489 -10.65 3.22 -8.48
N LEU A 490 -9.70 2.72 -7.69
CA LEU A 490 -8.35 2.36 -8.12
C LEU A 490 -8.49 1.11 -8.96
N LYS A 491 -8.54 1.28 -10.28
CA LYS A 491 -8.48 0.17 -11.21
C LYS A 491 -7.25 -0.67 -10.85
N GLN A 492 -7.47 -1.96 -10.71
CA GLN A 492 -6.53 -2.99 -10.25
C GLN A 492 -5.33 -3.23 -11.17
N SER A 493 -5.01 -2.27 -12.04
CA SER A 493 -3.91 -2.30 -13.01
C SER A 493 -2.52 -2.15 -12.35
N VAL A 494 -2.42 -2.21 -11.02
CA VAL A 494 -1.16 -1.98 -10.29
C VAL A 494 -0.65 -3.25 -9.59
N LEU A 495 -1.48 -4.26 -9.31
CA LEU A 495 -1.05 -5.40 -8.49
C LEU A 495 -1.08 -6.79 -9.14
N ASN A 496 -1.81 -7.03 -10.24
CA ASN A 496 -1.90 -8.37 -10.81
C ASN A 496 -1.60 -8.41 -12.31
N SER A 497 -0.52 -9.13 -12.65
CA SER A 497 -0.13 -9.63 -13.98
C SER A 497 0.09 -8.60 -15.11
N PRO A 498 1.05 -8.84 -16.02
CA PRO A 498 1.19 -8.06 -17.24
C PRO A 498 0.02 -8.46 -18.16
N GLU A 499 -1.16 -7.90 -17.95
CA GLU A 499 -2.17 -7.88 -19.00
C GLU A 499 -1.59 -7.13 -20.19
N ASP A 500 -1.83 -7.65 -21.41
CA ASP A 500 -1.39 -7.10 -22.68
C ASP A 500 -1.75 -5.61 -22.80
N ARG A 501 -0.87 -4.76 -22.30
CA ARG A 501 -1.11 -3.32 -22.21
C ARG A 501 -1.01 -2.74 -23.61
N GLN A 502 -2.12 -2.23 -24.10
CA GLN A 502 -2.14 -1.45 -25.34
C GLN A 502 -1.29 -0.18 -25.18
N LEU A 503 -0.51 0.13 -26.21
CA LEU A 503 0.39 1.29 -26.23
C LEU A 503 -0.44 2.59 -26.17
N ALA A 504 -0.25 3.39 -25.12
CA ALA A 504 -0.97 4.65 -24.96
C ALA A 504 -0.18 5.82 -25.59
N LEU A 505 -0.88 6.91 -25.91
CA LEU A 505 -0.25 8.12 -26.47
C LEU A 505 0.78 8.73 -25.49
N ASP A 506 0.55 8.56 -24.17
CA ASP A 506 1.49 8.93 -23.11
C ASP A 506 2.84 8.23 -23.21
N ASP A 507 2.88 7.01 -23.76
CA ASP A 507 4.11 6.22 -23.92
C ASP A 507 4.98 6.74 -25.07
N VAL A 508 4.37 7.41 -26.06
CA VAL A 508 5.04 7.94 -27.27
C VAL A 508 5.26 9.45 -27.20
N GLN A 509 4.84 10.11 -26.10
CA GLN A 509 4.90 11.56 -25.94
C GLN A 509 6.29 12.15 -26.19
N GLY A 510 7.36 11.47 -25.74
CA GLY A 510 8.73 11.93 -25.95
C GLY A 510 9.07 12.12 -27.43
N MET A 511 8.54 11.24 -28.32
CA MET A 511 8.89 11.26 -29.73
C MET A 511 8.26 12.48 -30.42
N PHE A 512 7.03 12.82 -30.03
CA PHE A 512 6.36 14.03 -30.48
C PHE A 512 7.03 15.31 -29.97
N VAL A 513 7.49 15.33 -28.71
CA VAL A 513 8.23 16.48 -28.17
C VAL A 513 9.55 16.69 -28.91
N LEU A 514 10.28 15.62 -29.21
CA LEU A 514 11.53 15.68 -29.98
C LEU A 514 11.28 16.18 -31.41
N LEU A 515 10.25 15.66 -32.08
CA LEU A 515 9.83 16.10 -33.41
C LEU A 515 9.46 17.59 -33.42
N GLY A 516 8.63 18.02 -32.47
CA GLY A 516 8.23 19.42 -32.32
C GLY A 516 9.42 20.34 -32.08
N GLY A 517 10.35 19.94 -31.20
CA GLY A 517 11.59 20.67 -30.95
C GLY A 517 12.46 20.80 -32.20
N GLY A 518 12.58 19.73 -33.00
CA GLY A 518 13.31 19.75 -34.27
C GLY A 518 12.72 20.71 -35.31
N ILE A 519 11.39 20.70 -35.46
CA ILE A 519 10.68 21.60 -36.38
C ILE A 519 10.83 23.06 -35.94
N LEU A 520 10.72 23.33 -34.63
CA LEU A 520 10.90 24.68 -34.08
C LEU A 520 12.34 25.20 -34.30
N LEU A 521 13.35 24.36 -34.09
CA LEU A 521 14.74 24.71 -34.37
C LEU A 521 14.96 25.00 -35.85
N ALA A 522 14.38 24.19 -36.76
CA ALA A 522 14.47 24.43 -38.20
C ALA A 522 13.75 25.72 -38.63
N ALA A 523 12.59 26.02 -38.06
CA ALA A 523 11.89 27.29 -38.31
C ALA A 523 12.72 28.48 -37.79
N PHE A 524 13.35 28.35 -36.63
CA PHE A 524 14.21 29.39 -36.06
C PHE A 524 15.46 29.66 -36.89
N THR A 525 16.16 28.62 -37.37
CA THR A 525 17.31 28.80 -38.26
C THR A 525 16.93 29.45 -39.59
N LEU A 526 15.78 29.08 -40.16
CA LEU A 526 15.23 29.70 -41.35
C LEU A 526 14.92 31.19 -41.11
N LEU A 527 14.31 31.54 -39.97
CA LEU A 527 14.07 32.94 -39.60
C LEU A 527 15.37 33.75 -39.50
N ILE A 528 16.41 33.18 -38.87
CA ILE A 528 17.74 33.81 -38.80
C ILE A 528 18.31 34.04 -40.20
N GLU A 529 18.20 33.04 -41.09
CA GLU A 529 18.68 33.15 -42.46
C GLU A 529 17.96 34.26 -43.22
N ILE A 530 16.62 34.34 -43.12
CA ILE A 530 15.82 35.41 -43.74
C ILE A 530 16.25 36.78 -43.21
N ILE A 531 16.44 36.91 -41.89
CA ILE A 531 16.87 38.18 -41.28
C ILE A 531 18.27 38.58 -41.77
N LYS A 532 19.21 37.61 -41.81
CA LYS A 532 20.57 37.83 -42.30
C LYS A 532 20.56 38.23 -43.78
N GLN A 533 19.80 37.51 -44.61
CA GLN A 533 19.68 37.79 -46.04
C GLN A 533 19.04 39.17 -46.28
N LYS A 534 18.03 39.56 -45.49
CA LYS A 534 17.41 40.90 -45.55
C LYS A 534 18.40 42.00 -45.12
N ARG A 535 19.22 41.75 -44.09
CA ARG A 535 20.29 42.68 -43.66
C ARG A 535 21.39 42.83 -44.72
N GLU A 536 21.83 41.74 -45.34
CA GLU A 536 22.82 41.77 -46.42
C GLU A 536 22.26 42.47 -47.67
N ARG A 537 21.02 42.18 -48.08
CA ARG A 537 20.36 42.89 -49.18
C ARG A 537 20.21 44.39 -48.91
N ARG A 538 19.90 44.80 -47.67
CA ARG A 538 19.88 46.22 -47.26
C ARG A 538 21.25 46.88 -47.32
N LYS A 539 22.32 46.20 -46.87
CA LYS A 539 23.70 46.68 -46.99
C LYS A 539 24.11 46.84 -48.46
N VAL A 540 23.81 45.87 -49.32
CA VAL A 540 24.09 45.94 -50.77
C VAL A 540 23.27 47.05 -51.44
N ALA A 541 22.01 47.25 -51.04
CA ALA A 541 21.17 48.34 -51.53
C ALA A 541 21.73 49.71 -51.12
N GLN A 542 22.18 49.88 -49.87
CA GLN A 542 22.81 51.12 -49.40
C GLN A 542 24.14 51.42 -50.12
N VAL A 543 24.96 50.39 -50.40
CA VAL A 543 26.19 50.54 -51.20
C VAL A 543 25.89 50.92 -52.64
N LYS A 544 24.85 50.32 -53.27
CA LYS A 544 24.40 50.71 -54.62
C LYS A 544 23.89 52.15 -54.65
N VAL A 545 23.09 52.57 -53.67
CA VAL A 545 22.59 53.96 -53.57
C VAL A 545 23.74 54.95 -53.44
N LYS A 546 24.72 54.70 -52.56
CA LYS A 546 25.94 55.54 -52.43
C LYS A 546 26.76 55.63 -53.73
N LYS A 547 26.81 54.55 -54.52
CA LYS A 547 27.51 54.52 -55.82
C LYS A 547 26.77 55.34 -56.88
N TYR A 548 25.43 55.31 -56.87
CA TYR A 548 24.58 56.12 -57.75
C TYR A 548 24.63 57.62 -57.39
N THR A 549 24.58 58.00 -56.11
CA THR A 549 24.74 59.42 -55.71
C THR A 549 26.13 59.96 -56.03
N LYS A 550 27.19 59.15 -55.87
CA LYS A 550 28.56 59.53 -56.25
C LYS A 550 28.74 59.72 -57.76
N ASN A 551 28.10 58.88 -58.59
CA ASN A 551 28.13 59.07 -60.04
C ASN A 551 27.29 60.28 -60.48
N ARG A 552 26.17 60.57 -59.81
CA ARG A 552 25.32 61.73 -60.10
C ARG A 552 25.98 63.06 -59.72
N SER A 553 26.78 63.09 -58.64
CA SER A 553 27.58 64.26 -58.28
C SER A 553 28.72 64.53 -59.27
N ILE A 554 29.35 63.48 -59.82
CA ILE A 554 30.40 63.62 -60.86
C ILE A 554 29.80 64.13 -62.18
N SER A 555 28.57 63.72 -62.54
CA SER A 555 27.91 64.26 -63.74
C SER A 555 27.44 65.71 -63.62
N LEU A 556 27.22 66.21 -62.40
CA LEU A 556 26.85 67.61 -62.15
C LEU A 556 28.09 68.52 -62.19
N THR A 557 29.23 68.09 -61.64
CA THR A 557 30.48 68.85 -61.70
C THR A 557 31.09 68.95 -63.10
N VAL A 558 30.86 67.96 -63.98
CA VAL A 558 31.26 68.04 -65.39
C VAL A 558 30.43 69.07 -66.18
N LYS A 559 29.20 69.36 -65.75
CA LYS A 559 28.34 70.38 -66.40
C LYS A 559 28.70 71.81 -65.97
N GLU A 560 29.11 72.02 -64.72
CA GLU A 560 29.56 73.34 -64.21
C GLU A 560 30.91 73.80 -64.76
N ASN A 561 31.82 72.88 -65.10
CA ASN A 561 33.15 73.26 -65.64
C ASN A 561 33.15 73.71 -67.11
N THR A 562 32.01 73.71 -67.80
CA THR A 562 31.91 74.17 -69.20
C THR A 562 31.45 75.62 -69.36
N THR A 563 31.15 76.33 -68.26
CA THR A 563 30.55 77.68 -68.34
C THR A 563 31.41 78.85 -67.82
N ASN A 564 32.62 78.64 -67.29
CA ASN A 564 33.42 79.72 -66.66
C ASN A 564 34.90 79.77 -67.09
N GLU A 565 35.17 80.32 -68.28
CA GLU A 565 36.42 81.01 -68.71
C GLU A 565 36.00 81.96 -69.86
N PHE A 566 36.41 83.21 -70.06
CA PHE A 566 37.18 84.26 -69.38
C PHE A 566 36.83 85.56 -70.15
N PHE A 567 36.63 86.71 -69.50
CA PHE A 567 36.78 88.02 -70.19
C PHE A 567 37.43 89.03 -69.24
N ARG A 568 38.72 89.32 -69.49
CA ARG A 568 39.44 90.52 -69.01
C ARG A 568 39.29 91.61 -70.08
N PRO A 569 38.96 92.86 -69.73
CA PRO A 569 39.03 93.96 -70.67
C PRO A 569 40.44 94.58 -70.68
N SER A 570 40.90 94.90 -71.89
CA SER A 570 42.08 95.70 -72.18
C SER A 570 41.72 97.18 -72.25
N THR A 571 42.48 98.07 -71.61
CA THR A 571 42.90 99.37 -72.17
C THR A 571 44.01 100.00 -71.34
N THR A 572 45.04 100.48 -72.03
CA THR A 572 46.18 101.28 -71.59
C THR A 572 45.78 102.73 -71.26
N TYR A 573 46.19 103.24 -70.09
CA TYR A 573 47.21 104.27 -69.89
C TYR A 573 47.62 104.28 -68.40
#